data_AF-A0A4Z0GIR3-F1
#
_entry.id   AF-A0A4Z0GIR3-F1
#
_cell.length_a   1.000
_cell.length_b   1.000
_cell.length_c   1.000
_cell.angle_alpha   90.00
_cell.angle_beta   90.00
_cell.angle_gamma   90.00
#
_symmetry.space_group_name_H-M   'P 1'
#
loop_
_entity.id
_entity.type
_entity.pdbx_description
1 polymer ?
#
loop_
_entity_poly.entity_id
_entity_poly.type
_entity_poly.pdbx_seq_one_letter_code
_entity_poly.pdbx_strand_id
1 'polypeptide(L)'
;MAGLILALLFWLAGFGLLAAGYVFTVKLKSAGKHLLEHADHEKGKDNSASIAMTIEGKILEYIPLYLIHMATGVAGSLLIAMGFVALAFYAH
;
A
#
# COMPACT_ATOMS: atom_id res chain seq x y z
N MET A 1 14.06 -29.60 -6.02
CA MET A 1 13.96 -29.05 -4.64
C MET A 1 14.16 -27.53 -4.65
N ALA A 2 15.27 -27.00 -5.18
CA ALA A 2 15.55 -25.57 -5.20
C ALA A 2 14.48 -24.69 -5.91
N GLY A 3 13.99 -25.11 -7.09
CA GLY A 3 12.95 -24.35 -7.81
C GLY A 3 11.61 -24.24 -7.06
N LEU A 4 11.25 -25.28 -6.29
CA LEU A 4 10.01 -25.28 -5.48
C LEU A 4 10.12 -24.32 -4.29
N ILE A 5 11.29 -24.29 -3.63
CA ILE A 5 11.57 -23.32 -2.56
C ILE A 5 11.53 -21.89 -3.11
N LEU A 6 12.15 -21.64 -4.26
CA LEU A 6 12.16 -20.34 -4.90
C LEU A 6 10.74 -19.89 -5.30
N ALA A 7 9.93 -20.81 -5.82
CA ALA A 7 8.54 -20.55 -6.16
C ALA A 7 7.70 -20.15 -4.94
N LEU A 8 7.86 -20.88 -3.82
CA LEU A 8 7.19 -20.55 -2.56
C LEU A 8 7.59 -19.17 -2.04
N LEU A 9 8.87 -18.81 -2.13
CA LEU A 9 9.35 -17.48 -1.73
C LEU A 9 8.74 -16.37 -2.61
N PHE A 10 8.70 -16.56 -3.92
CA PHE A 10 8.09 -15.61 -4.84
C PHE A 10 6.59 -15.43 -4.60
N TRP A 11 5.86 -16.51 -4.34
CA TRP A 11 4.45 -16.43 -3.99
C TRP A 11 4.23 -15.75 -2.65
N LEU A 12 4.97 -16.13 -1.60
CA LEU A 12 4.88 -15.47 -0.29
C LEU A 12 5.18 -13.97 -0.40
N ALA A 13 6.22 -13.59 -1.13
CA ALA A 13 6.57 -12.19 -1.36
C ALA A 13 5.49 -11.47 -2.18
N GLY A 14 4.96 -12.09 -3.24
CA GLY A 14 3.92 -11.53 -4.09
C GLY A 14 2.60 -11.30 -3.34
N PHE A 15 2.10 -12.32 -2.64
CA PHE A 15 0.92 -12.19 -1.78
C PHE A 15 1.14 -11.20 -0.64
N GLY A 16 2.32 -11.24 -0.02
CA GLY A 16 2.69 -10.29 1.03
C GLY A 16 2.67 -8.85 0.54
N LEU A 17 3.21 -8.59 -0.66
CA LEU A 17 3.23 -7.26 -1.26
C LEU A 17 1.83 -6.76 -1.62
N LEU A 18 0.97 -7.63 -2.17
CA LEU A 18 -0.44 -7.30 -2.47
C LEU A 18 -1.21 -6.97 -1.18
N ALA A 19 -1.07 -7.80 -0.15
CA ALA A 19 -1.71 -7.59 1.14
C ALA A 19 -1.21 -6.31 1.82
N ALA A 20 0.10 -6.07 1.81
CA ALA A 20 0.70 -4.86 2.34
C ALA A 20 0.21 -3.61 1.60
N GLY A 21 0.17 -3.65 0.26
CA GLY A 21 -0.36 -2.56 -0.56
C GLY A 21 -1.81 -2.23 -0.22
N TYR A 22 -2.66 -3.24 -0.05
CA TYR A 22 -4.06 -3.05 0.36
C TYR A 22 -4.18 -2.44 1.76
N VAL A 23 -3.50 -3.01 2.76
CA VAL A 23 -3.54 -2.53 4.15
C VAL A 23 -3.00 -1.10 4.26
N PHE A 24 -1.91 -0.80 3.58
CA PHE A 24 -1.29 0.52 3.59
C PHE A 24 -2.22 1.57 2.97
N THR A 25 -2.86 1.23 1.83
CA THR A 25 -3.85 2.07 1.15
C THR A 25 -5.03 2.40 2.06
N VAL A 26 -5.58 1.40 2.75
CA VAL A 26 -6.71 1.57 3.68
C VAL A 26 -6.31 2.43 4.88
N LYS A 27 -5.13 2.17 5.48
CA LYS A 27 -4.63 2.96 6.62
C LYS A 27 -4.35 4.41 6.24
N LEU A 28 -3.76 4.67 5.07
CA LEU A 28 -3.50 6.04 4.60
C LEU A 28 -4.82 6.82 4.47
N LYS A 29 -5.83 6.20 3.84
CA LYS A 29 -7.14 6.82 3.66
C LYS A 29 -7.82 7.12 5.00
N SER A 30 -7.71 6.19 5.95
CA SER A 30 -8.25 6.39 7.31
C SER A 30 -7.53 7.51 8.06
N ALA A 31 -6.20 7.60 7.95
CA ALA A 31 -5.41 8.62 8.62
C ALA A 31 -5.70 10.02 8.05
N GLY A 32 -5.80 10.15 6.72
CA GLY A 32 -6.15 11.41 6.07
C GLY A 32 -7.53 11.91 6.45
N LYS A 33 -8.51 11.01 6.53
CA LYS A 33 -9.87 11.35 7.00
C LYS A 33 -9.85 11.84 8.45
N HIS A 34 -9.12 11.16 9.33
CA HIS A 34 -9.03 11.54 10.74
C HIS A 34 -8.34 12.90 10.94
N LEU A 35 -7.29 13.20 10.15
CA LEU A 35 -6.62 14.49 10.18
C LEU A 35 -7.54 15.63 9.74
N LEU A 36 -8.33 15.43 8.67
CA LEU A 36 -9.33 16.41 8.23
C LEU A 36 -10.43 16.62 9.27
N GLU A 37 -10.90 15.56 9.92
CA GLU A 37 -11.96 15.61 10.93
C GLU A 37 -11.49 16.31 12.22
N HIS A 38 -10.23 16.09 12.63
CA HIS A 38 -9.60 16.85 13.72
C HIS A 38 -9.35 18.31 13.36
N ALA A 39 -8.94 18.61 12.12
CA ALA A 39 -8.73 19.98 11.67
C ALA A 39 -10.02 20.81 11.77
N ASP A 40 -11.17 20.27 11.38
CA ASP A 40 -12.46 20.96 11.51
C ASP A 40 -12.87 21.15 12.98
N HIS A 41 -12.51 20.22 13.87
CA HIS A 41 -12.76 20.35 15.32
C HIS A 41 -11.87 21.40 15.97
N GLU A 42 -10.59 21.49 15.60
CA GLU A 42 -9.63 22.43 16.17
C GLU A 42 -9.75 23.86 15.63
N LYS A 43 -10.42 24.04 14.49
CA LYS A 43 -10.70 25.34 13.86
C LYS A 43 -11.37 26.35 14.80
N GLY A 44 -12.10 25.87 15.82
CA GLY A 44 -12.75 26.69 16.83
C GLY A 44 -11.86 27.08 18.03
N LYS A 45 -10.69 26.47 18.20
CA LYS A 45 -9.82 26.64 19.39
C LYS A 45 -8.44 27.19 19.06
N ASP A 46 -7.80 26.69 18.00
CA ASP A 46 -6.48 27.17 17.57
C ASP A 46 -6.34 27.11 16.05
N ASN A 47 -6.37 28.30 15.43
CA ASN A 47 -6.48 28.43 13.98
C ASN A 47 -5.21 27.94 13.25
N SER A 48 -4.06 27.99 13.92
CA SER A 48 -2.77 27.58 13.32
C SER A 48 -2.63 26.06 13.23
N ALA A 49 -3.06 25.35 14.29
CA ALA A 49 -3.04 23.88 14.33
C ALA A 49 -4.02 23.27 13.33
N SER A 50 -5.21 23.87 13.19
CA SER A 50 -6.22 23.46 12.21
C SER A 50 -5.72 23.63 10.76
N ILE A 51 -5.00 24.72 10.45
CA ILE A 51 -4.45 24.94 9.11
C ILE A 51 -3.37 23.90 8.78
N ALA A 52 -2.48 23.59 9.72
CA ALA A 52 -1.43 22.58 9.52
C ALA A 52 -2.05 21.19 9.26
N MET A 53 -3.02 20.76 10.07
CA MET A 53 -3.71 19.48 9.88
C MET A 53 -4.52 19.44 8.57
N THR A 54 -5.11 20.55 8.16
CA THR A 54 -5.81 20.65 6.86
C THR A 54 -4.85 20.49 5.69
N ILE A 55 -3.65 21.09 5.77
CA ILE A 55 -2.60 20.96 4.74
C ILE A 55 -2.14 19.51 4.67
N GLU A 56 -1.81 18.89 5.81
CA GLU A 56 -1.39 17.48 5.86
C GLU A 56 -2.48 16.53 5.35
N GLY A 57 -3.73 16.74 5.76
CA GLY A 57 -4.88 15.96 5.29
C GLY A 57 -5.09 16.08 3.77
N LYS A 58 -5.00 17.30 3.21
CA LYS A 58 -5.08 17.53 1.76
C LYS A 58 -3.91 16.94 1.00
N ILE A 59 -2.69 17.03 1.53
CA ILE A 59 -1.51 16.39 0.91
C ILE A 59 -1.72 14.88 0.85
N LEU A 60 -2.22 14.27 1.93
CA LEU A 60 -2.49 12.84 1.98
C LEU A 60 -3.60 12.41 1.02
N GLU A 61 -4.58 13.27 0.78
CA GLU A 61 -5.65 13.09 -0.22
C GLU A 61 -5.12 13.26 -1.66
N TYR A 62 -4.10 14.10 -1.85
CA TYR A 62 -3.42 14.31 -3.13
C TYR A 62 -2.42 13.22 -3.49
N ILE A 63 -1.97 12.39 -2.52
CA ILE A 63 -1.19 11.20 -2.83
C ILE A 63 -2.09 10.30 -3.67
N PRO A 64 -1.75 10.03 -4.94
CA PRO A 64 -2.56 9.19 -5.79
C PRO A 64 -2.45 7.75 -5.29
N LEU A 65 -3.34 7.38 -4.37
CA LEU A 65 -3.50 6.02 -3.85
C LEU A 65 -3.63 5.00 -4.99
N TYR A 66 -4.18 5.42 -6.13
CA TYR A 66 -4.20 4.65 -7.35
C TYR A 66 -2.80 4.26 -7.84
N LEU A 67 -1.80 5.16 -7.82
CA LEU A 67 -0.43 4.83 -8.23
C LEU A 67 0.20 3.80 -7.28
N ILE A 68 -0.01 3.94 -5.97
CA ILE A 68 0.51 3.00 -4.97
C ILE A 68 -0.14 1.63 -5.15
N HIS A 69 -1.47 1.60 -5.31
CA HIS A 69 -2.21 0.37 -5.51
C HIS A 69 -1.85 -0.31 -6.84
N MET A 70 -1.69 0.47 -7.91
CA MET A 70 -1.30 -0.05 -9.21
C MET A 70 0.13 -0.57 -9.20
N ALA A 71 1.08 0.14 -8.58
CA ALA A 71 2.48 -0.30 -8.49
C ALA A 71 2.62 -1.58 -7.65
N THR A 72 1.97 -1.62 -6.47
CA THR A 72 1.98 -2.82 -5.61
C THR A 72 1.23 -3.98 -6.26
N GLY A 73 0.14 -3.71 -6.97
CA GLY A 73 -0.61 -4.68 -7.76
C GLY A 73 0.24 -5.33 -8.86
N VAL A 74 0.83 -4.51 -9.73
CA VAL A 74 1.68 -4.98 -10.83
C VAL A 74 2.90 -5.74 -10.31
N ALA A 75 3.61 -5.20 -9.30
CA ALA A 75 4.77 -5.86 -8.72
C ALA A 75 4.41 -7.19 -8.04
N GLY A 76 3.30 -7.23 -7.31
CA GLY A 76 2.82 -8.44 -6.64
C GLY A 76 2.41 -9.53 -7.64
N SER A 77 1.70 -9.16 -8.71
CA SER A 77 1.34 -10.07 -9.80
C SER A 77 2.57 -10.60 -10.54
N LEU A 78 3.58 -9.76 -10.79
CA LEU A 78 4.84 -10.18 -11.42
C LEU A 78 5.59 -11.18 -10.54
N LEU A 79 5.69 -10.94 -9.23
CA LEU A 79 6.29 -11.88 -8.28
C LEU A 79 5.56 -13.22 -8.32
N ILE A 80 4.23 -13.21 -8.35
CA ILE A 80 3.44 -14.44 -8.43
C ILE A 80 3.72 -15.20 -9.73
N ALA A 81 3.75 -14.50 -10.86
CA ALA A 81 4.08 -15.09 -12.17
C ALA A 81 5.50 -15.70 -12.17
N MET A 82 6.48 -15.02 -11.58
CA MET A 82 7.84 -15.56 -11.44
C MET A 82 7.89 -16.83 -10.59
N GLY A 83 7.00 -16.98 -9.61
CA GLY A 83 6.88 -18.23 -8.85
C GLY A 83 6.49 -19.43 -9.73
N PHE A 84 5.59 -19.24 -10.69
CA PHE A 84 5.24 -20.28 -11.67
C PHE A 84 6.39 -20.58 -12.64
N VAL A 85 7.13 -19.55 -13.06
CA VAL A 85 8.34 -19.72 -13.89
C VAL A 85 9.39 -20.53 -13.14
N ALA A 86 9.64 -20.24 -11.86
CA ALA A 86 10.57 -21.00 -11.03
C ALA A 86 10.17 -22.48 -10.87
N LEU A 87 8.86 -22.76 -10.86
CA LEU A 87 8.31 -24.11 -10.82
C LEU A 87 8.58 -24.90 -12.11
N ALA A 88 8.59 -24.23 -13.28
CA ALA A 88 8.95 -24.85 -14.54
C ALA A 88 10.39 -25.40 -14.54
N PHE A 89 11.32 -24.73 -13.85
CA PHE A 89 12.70 -25.21 -13.66
C PHE A 89 12.85 -26.35 -12.63
N TYR A 90 11.79 -26.68 -11.88
CA TYR A 90 11.76 -27.86 -11.02
C TYR A 90 11.17 -29.09 -11.71
N ALA A 91 10.24 -28.88 -12.65
CA ALA A 91 9.60 -29.95 -13.41
C ALA A 91 10.44 -30.45 -14.60
N HIS A 92 11.60 -29.84 -14.84
CA HIS A 92 12.56 -30.16 -15.88
C HIS A 92 13.86 -30.75 -15.29
#